data_AF-A0A2V5W166-F1
#
_entry.id   AF-A0A2V5W166-F1
#
_cell.length_a   1.000
_cell.length_b   1.000
_cell.length_c   1.000
_cell.angle_alpha   90.00
_cell.angle_beta   90.00
_cell.angle_gamma   90.00
#
_symmetry.space_group_name_H-M   'P 1'
#
loop_
_entity.id
_entity.type
_entity.pdbx_description
1 polymer ?
#
loop_
_entity_poly.entity_id
_entity_poly.type
_entity_poly.pdbx_seq_one_letter_code
_entity_poly.pdbx_strand_id
1 'polypeptide(L)'
;MPLAWGARNSGIFDLPANYSPAPDVRLAFTDISVPAGTSDTTVLVSDFANAYNTLNTCALSHSQLRGIYQAFRTFATGCTVALTNNLIERSTLTFEQGYTGFYTFAGFSLSAYNNLFHGPPVFKSGSGGSLWTIKDNLFDADSVGVSGTYNVVADYNGYRSGLSSLGGTHNKTITNFDYQTSFLGRFYYPTTGTNLATLIDAGSRTASSAGLSSFTTTTNQVAEGSSTVDIGYHSFAVSTNTTVTIQATAPVATELGQQGLFTVFRTGATTVSLTVYYNVGGTAVPGTDYQPLSGSTIIPTNSASQNIKNITVTPIDNNTITFDKTVVASLILTNSYFVGSPAQATVTVQDSDPLSTNVVVANLNTAVGIDYQTNNNALIVSVNHPTGEPNNFTKLASNFGTAWSTLHGVGHPNTEVKLAVVKVTTNGWNQGDMYFARAQVGGKITADGSNVYTNWATLAGETNFLGGSLYIDQTGVFGGDMIVVTGGSPSSTIDGGAVWRVTSSARGRGRF
;
A
#
# COMPACT_ATOMS: atom_id res chain seq x y z
N MET A 1 1.35 2.09 2.91
CA MET A 1 2.02 1.84 1.62
C MET A 1 1.97 0.35 1.34
N PRO A 2 1.56 -0.11 0.15
CA PRO A 2 1.60 -1.54 -0.15
C PRO A 2 3.06 -2.00 -0.24
N LEU A 3 3.42 -3.04 0.52
CA LEU A 3 4.67 -3.76 0.31
C LEU A 3 4.58 -4.43 -1.06
N ALA A 4 5.41 -4.03 -2.02
CA ALA A 4 5.61 -4.80 -3.23
C ALA A 4 6.55 -5.99 -2.91
N TRP A 5 6.03 -7.20 -3.00
CA TRP A 5 6.80 -8.44 -2.98
C TRP A 5 6.54 -9.18 -4.29
N GLY A 6 7.61 -9.56 -4.99
CA GLY A 6 7.52 -10.26 -6.27
C GLY A 6 8.61 -11.30 -6.42
N ALA A 7 8.43 -12.21 -7.37
CA ALA A 7 9.44 -13.19 -7.75
C ALA A 7 10.67 -12.47 -8.36
N ARG A 8 11.75 -13.21 -8.65
CA ARG A 8 12.89 -12.63 -9.40
C ARG A 8 12.37 -11.97 -10.69
N ASN A 9 12.83 -10.76 -10.97
CA ASN A 9 12.47 -9.88 -12.08
C ASN A 9 11.06 -9.27 -12.03
N SER A 10 10.31 -9.40 -10.93
CA SER A 10 9.07 -8.65 -10.75
C SER A 10 9.40 -7.20 -10.36
N GLY A 11 8.98 -6.25 -11.19
CA GLY A 11 9.08 -4.81 -10.92
C GLY A 11 7.81 -4.26 -10.28
N ILE A 12 7.89 -3.07 -9.67
CA ILE A 12 6.69 -2.31 -9.26
C ILE A 12 5.80 -2.01 -10.46
N PHE A 13 6.43 -1.65 -11.58
CA PHE A 13 5.81 -1.59 -12.90
C PHE A 13 6.26 -2.80 -13.70
N ASP A 14 5.36 -3.76 -13.90
CA ASP A 14 5.61 -4.89 -14.78
C ASP A 14 5.15 -4.54 -16.20
N LEU A 15 6.10 -4.34 -17.12
CA LEU A 15 5.81 -3.90 -18.49
C LEU A 15 6.09 -5.05 -19.47
N PRO A 16 5.05 -5.58 -20.16
CA PRO A 16 5.24 -6.56 -21.22
C PRO A 16 6.16 -6.07 -22.36
N ALA A 17 6.87 -6.99 -23.00
CA ALA A 17 7.75 -6.68 -24.12
C ALA A 17 6.99 -6.20 -25.38
N ASN A 18 7.61 -5.30 -26.15
CA ASN A 18 7.21 -4.85 -27.50
C ASN A 18 5.95 -3.95 -27.61
N TYR A 19 5.71 -3.04 -26.67
CA TYR A 19 4.69 -2.00 -26.87
C TYR A 19 5.05 -1.05 -28.03
N SER A 20 4.06 -0.81 -28.90
CA SER A 20 4.12 0.20 -29.97
C SER A 20 2.84 1.05 -29.93
N PRO A 21 2.92 2.35 -29.58
CA PRO A 21 4.13 3.07 -29.20
C PRO A 21 4.69 2.64 -27.84
N ALA A 22 5.98 2.87 -27.66
CA ALA A 22 6.72 2.67 -26.41
C ALA A 22 6.09 3.48 -25.24
N PRO A 23 5.77 2.88 -24.07
CA PRO A 23 5.15 3.59 -22.97
C PRO A 23 6.10 4.59 -22.27
N ASP A 24 5.50 5.52 -21.53
CA ASP A 24 6.16 6.45 -20.63
C ASP A 24 5.88 6.04 -19.17
N VAL A 25 6.93 6.03 -18.35
CA VAL A 25 6.84 5.96 -16.89
C VAL A 25 7.25 7.31 -16.33
N ARG A 26 6.30 8.04 -15.72
CA ARG A 26 6.54 9.36 -15.13
C ARG A 26 6.03 9.39 -13.70
N LEU A 27 6.93 9.50 -12.74
CA LEU A 27 6.63 9.57 -11.32
C LEU A 27 6.98 10.96 -10.80
N ALA A 28 6.04 11.56 -10.07
CA ALA A 28 6.23 12.84 -9.41
C ALA A 28 5.71 12.73 -7.97
N PHE A 29 6.45 13.29 -7.00
CA PHE A 29 6.04 13.30 -5.58
C PHE A 29 5.70 11.93 -5.01
N THR A 30 6.41 10.89 -5.47
CA THR A 30 6.14 9.50 -5.13
C THR A 30 7.16 9.00 -4.11
N ASP A 31 6.68 8.39 -3.03
CA ASP A 31 7.53 7.64 -2.08
C ASP A 31 7.42 6.15 -2.38
N ILE A 32 8.56 5.54 -2.73
CA ILE A 32 8.68 4.13 -2.99
C ILE A 32 9.64 3.54 -1.97
N SER A 33 9.10 2.70 -1.11
CA SER A 33 9.87 2.01 -0.07
C SER A 33 9.63 0.51 -0.15
N VAL A 34 10.70 -0.23 -0.41
CA VAL A 34 10.70 -1.69 -0.44
C VAL A 34 11.67 -2.24 0.63
N PRO A 35 11.40 -3.44 1.17
CA PRO A 35 12.35 -4.11 2.06
C PRO A 35 13.72 -4.27 1.40
N ALA A 36 14.77 -4.42 2.22
CA ALA A 36 16.09 -4.75 1.69
C ALA A 36 16.02 -6.08 0.92
N GLY A 37 16.57 -6.09 -0.29
CA GLY A 37 16.53 -7.23 -1.19
C GLY A 37 17.77 -7.28 -2.08
N THR A 38 17.80 -8.27 -2.96
CA THR A 38 18.84 -8.41 -4.00
C THR A 38 18.46 -7.65 -5.27
N SER A 39 19.42 -7.46 -6.19
CA SER A 39 19.22 -6.76 -7.46
C SER A 39 18.04 -7.26 -8.31
N ASP A 40 17.59 -8.49 -8.09
CA ASP A 40 16.58 -9.15 -8.91
C ASP A 40 15.18 -9.09 -8.29
N THR A 41 15.01 -8.56 -7.08
CA THR A 41 13.75 -8.70 -6.29
C THR A 41 13.07 -7.38 -5.95
N THR A 42 13.71 -6.24 -6.24
CA THR A 42 13.25 -4.91 -5.81
C THR A 42 13.49 -3.86 -6.89
N VAL A 43 12.99 -4.14 -8.10
CA VAL A 43 13.17 -3.31 -9.29
C VAL A 43 11.99 -2.34 -9.45
N LEU A 44 12.25 -1.10 -9.90
CA LEU A 44 11.19 -0.12 -10.14
C LEU A 44 10.37 -0.48 -11.39
N VAL A 45 11.05 -0.70 -12.52
CA VAL A 45 10.46 -1.12 -13.78
C VAL A 45 11.09 -2.44 -14.19
N SER A 46 10.28 -3.48 -14.36
CA SER A 46 10.76 -4.80 -14.72
C SER A 46 11.50 -4.78 -16.06
N ASP A 47 12.46 -5.70 -16.18
CA ASP A 47 12.92 -6.22 -17.46
C ASP A 47 13.74 -5.26 -18.37
N PHE A 48 14.43 -4.26 -17.81
CA PHE A 48 15.53 -3.55 -18.48
C PHE A 48 16.78 -4.45 -18.76
N ALA A 49 16.64 -5.77 -18.83
CA ALA A 49 17.76 -6.71 -18.86
C ALA A 49 17.68 -7.78 -19.94
N ASN A 50 16.49 -8.24 -20.35
CA ASN A 50 16.37 -9.49 -21.13
C ASN A 50 15.47 -9.41 -22.37
N ALA A 51 14.82 -8.27 -22.64
CA ALA A 51 13.97 -8.10 -23.82
C ALA A 51 14.22 -6.74 -24.49
N TYR A 52 13.77 -6.60 -25.75
CA TYR A 52 13.72 -5.35 -26.52
C TYR A 52 12.72 -4.35 -25.91
N ASN A 53 12.80 -4.12 -24.59
CA ASN A 53 11.86 -3.30 -23.86
C ASN A 53 12.07 -1.83 -24.24
N THR A 54 10.99 -1.27 -24.79
CA THR A 54 10.90 0.07 -25.35
C THR A 54 10.20 0.96 -24.33
N LEU A 55 10.92 1.52 -23.34
CA LEU A 55 10.44 2.75 -22.70
C LEU A 55 10.80 3.92 -23.59
N ASN A 56 9.82 4.78 -23.87
CA ASN A 56 10.10 6.08 -24.47
C ASN A 56 10.72 7.00 -23.42
N THR A 57 10.07 7.14 -22.25
CA THR A 57 10.58 7.93 -21.13
C THR A 57 10.47 7.19 -19.81
N CYS A 58 11.51 7.27 -18.98
CA CYS A 58 11.46 7.02 -17.55
C CYS A 58 11.86 8.29 -16.80
N ALA A 59 10.90 9.01 -16.23
CA ALA A 59 11.14 10.24 -15.51
C ALA A 59 10.71 10.12 -14.04
N LEU A 60 11.61 10.48 -13.14
CA LEU A 60 11.32 10.61 -11.72
C LEU A 60 11.60 12.06 -11.30
N SER A 61 10.60 12.69 -10.70
CA SER A 61 10.75 14.02 -10.12
C SER A 61 10.24 14.09 -8.68
N HIS A 62 10.95 14.81 -7.82
CA HIS A 62 10.52 15.08 -6.44
C HIS A 62 10.16 13.82 -5.65
N SER A 63 10.79 12.69 -5.97
CA SER A 63 10.40 11.37 -5.48
C SER A 63 11.47 10.80 -4.56
N GLN A 64 11.08 9.83 -3.74
CA GLN A 64 11.96 9.18 -2.79
C GLN A 64 11.97 7.68 -3.08
N LEU A 65 13.16 7.13 -3.36
CA LEU A 65 13.37 5.71 -3.61
C LEU A 65 14.15 5.10 -2.45
N ARG A 66 13.65 3.99 -1.90
CA ARG A 66 14.27 3.29 -0.78
C ARG A 66 14.34 1.79 -1.03
N GLY A 67 15.56 1.26 -1.05
CA GLY A 67 15.80 -0.18 -1.26
C GLY A 67 15.68 -0.64 -2.71
N ILE A 68 15.63 0.28 -3.67
CA ILE A 68 15.43 -0.01 -5.09
C ILE A 68 16.75 -0.35 -5.77
N TYR A 69 16.75 -1.43 -6.55
CA TYR A 69 17.84 -1.80 -7.45
C TYR A 69 17.34 -1.75 -8.88
N GLN A 70 17.75 -0.72 -9.63
CA GLN A 70 17.32 -0.54 -11.01
C GLN A 70 18.52 -0.47 -11.93
N ALA A 71 18.54 -1.31 -12.96
CA ALA A 71 19.40 -1.12 -14.11
C ALA A 71 18.62 -0.41 -15.23
N PHE A 72 19.21 0.62 -15.81
CA PHE A 72 18.74 1.34 -16.99
C PHE A 72 19.68 0.99 -18.14
N ARG A 73 19.26 0.03 -18.97
CA ARG A 73 19.96 -0.41 -20.18
C ARG A 73 18.96 -0.97 -21.19
N THR A 74 19.08 -0.59 -22.45
CA THR A 74 18.10 -0.99 -23.47
C THR A 74 18.80 -1.39 -24.76
N PHE A 75 18.18 -2.27 -25.53
CA PHE A 75 18.60 -2.58 -26.90
C PHE A 75 17.90 -1.69 -27.95
N ALA A 76 16.93 -0.86 -27.52
CA ALA A 76 16.20 0.05 -28.38
C ALA A 76 16.73 1.49 -28.25
N THR A 77 16.79 2.20 -29.39
CA THR A 77 17.22 3.61 -29.42
C THR A 77 16.08 4.56 -29.04
N GLY A 78 16.42 5.74 -28.51
CA GLY A 78 15.46 6.83 -28.29
C GLY A 78 14.86 6.91 -26.88
N CYS A 79 15.28 6.02 -25.97
CA CYS A 79 14.88 6.10 -24.56
C CYS A 79 15.44 7.37 -23.89
N THR A 80 14.64 7.99 -23.02
CA THR A 80 15.04 9.08 -22.14
C THR A 80 14.87 8.69 -20.68
N VAL A 81 15.92 8.86 -19.89
CA VAL A 81 15.87 8.73 -18.43
C VAL A 81 16.12 10.10 -17.81
N ALA A 82 15.19 10.57 -16.98
CA ALA A 82 15.26 11.89 -16.34
C ALA A 82 15.05 11.76 -14.83
N LEU A 83 16.03 12.21 -14.05
CA LEU A 83 15.99 12.23 -12.59
C LEU A 83 16.13 13.68 -12.11
N THR A 84 15.07 14.25 -11.57
CA THR A 84 15.06 15.63 -11.07
C THR A 84 14.63 15.69 -9.61
N ASN A 85 15.49 16.18 -8.72
CA ASN A 85 15.16 16.39 -7.32
C ASN A 85 14.65 15.12 -6.60
N ASN A 86 15.37 14.00 -6.72
CA ASN A 86 15.00 12.76 -6.04
C ASN A 86 15.93 12.43 -4.88
N LEU A 87 15.38 11.80 -3.83
CA LEU A 87 16.14 11.15 -2.77
C LEU A 87 16.28 9.66 -3.10
N ILE A 88 17.50 9.20 -3.32
CA ILE A 88 17.81 7.82 -3.71
C ILE A 88 18.58 7.19 -2.55
N GLU A 89 17.84 6.60 -1.62
CA GLU A 89 18.35 6.13 -0.34
C GLU A 89 18.45 4.60 -0.33
N ARG A 90 19.59 4.05 0.09
CA ARG A 90 19.83 2.58 0.14
C ARG A 90 19.44 1.89 -1.18
N SER A 91 19.62 2.59 -2.28
CA SER A 91 19.19 2.19 -3.61
C SER A 91 20.39 2.24 -4.54
N THR A 92 20.46 1.29 -5.47
CA THR A 92 21.52 1.24 -6.50
C THR A 92 20.87 1.46 -7.84
N LEU A 93 21.19 2.59 -8.48
CA LEU A 93 20.79 2.86 -9.86
C LEU A 93 22.00 2.65 -10.76
N THR A 94 21.88 1.70 -11.69
CA THR A 94 22.91 1.39 -12.68
C THR A 94 22.45 1.90 -14.04
N PHE A 95 23.30 2.61 -14.75
CA PHE A 95 23.06 3.13 -16.10
C PHE A 95 24.09 2.48 -17.03
N GLU A 96 23.65 1.75 -18.06
CA GLU A 96 24.54 1.06 -18.99
C GLU A 96 24.16 1.32 -20.45
N GLN A 97 25.11 1.81 -21.25
CA GLN A 97 24.94 2.01 -22.70
C GLN A 97 26.23 1.69 -23.48
N GLY A 98 26.10 1.46 -24.77
CA GLY A 98 27.23 1.15 -25.66
C GLY A 98 27.82 -0.22 -25.38
N TYR A 99 29.03 -0.47 -25.88
CA TYR A 99 29.74 -1.73 -25.66
C TYR A 99 30.31 -1.83 -24.23
N THR A 100 29.82 -2.78 -23.45
CA THR A 100 30.18 -2.96 -22.03
C THR A 100 31.11 -4.16 -21.78
N GLY A 101 31.71 -4.73 -22.84
CA GLY A 101 32.59 -5.89 -22.78
C GLY A 101 31.88 -7.25 -22.93
N PHE A 102 30.56 -7.31 -22.71
CA PHE A 102 29.74 -8.51 -22.90
C PHE A 102 28.57 -8.27 -23.86
N TYR A 103 27.91 -7.11 -23.73
CA TYR A 103 26.76 -6.71 -24.53
C TYR A 103 26.96 -5.32 -25.12
N THR A 104 26.31 -5.06 -26.26
CA THR A 104 26.19 -3.72 -26.85
C THR A 104 24.77 -3.22 -26.64
N PHE A 105 24.61 -2.29 -25.71
CA PHE A 105 23.33 -1.63 -25.46
C PHE A 105 23.20 -0.38 -26.33
N ALA A 106 21.96 -0.03 -26.70
CA ALA A 106 21.66 1.20 -27.40
C ALA A 106 21.95 2.42 -26.52
N GLY A 107 22.32 3.54 -27.15
CA GLY A 107 22.47 4.81 -26.46
C GLY A 107 21.11 5.38 -26.03
N PHE A 108 21.07 5.96 -24.83
CA PHE A 108 19.89 6.65 -24.30
C PHE A 108 20.28 7.98 -23.64
N SER A 109 19.35 8.93 -23.65
CA SER A 109 19.58 10.22 -23.01
C SER A 109 19.38 10.10 -21.51
N LEU A 110 20.35 10.56 -20.72
CA LEU A 110 20.23 10.67 -19.26
C LEU A 110 20.37 12.13 -18.84
N SER A 111 19.40 12.63 -18.07
CA SER A 111 19.50 13.89 -17.34
C SER A 111 19.31 13.64 -15.84
N ALA A 112 20.31 13.98 -15.04
CA ALA A 112 20.25 13.88 -13.58
C ALA A 112 20.56 15.24 -12.95
N TYR A 113 19.57 15.82 -12.29
CA TYR A 113 19.65 17.13 -11.64
C TYR A 113 19.13 17.11 -10.20
N ASN A 114 19.85 17.77 -9.29
CA ASN A 114 19.38 18.02 -7.92
C ASN A 114 19.02 16.75 -7.13
N ASN A 115 19.60 15.59 -7.47
CA ASN A 115 19.31 14.35 -6.73
C ASN A 115 20.29 14.17 -5.57
N LEU A 116 19.84 13.52 -4.49
CA LEU A 116 20.70 12.96 -3.46
C LEU A 116 20.85 11.46 -3.68
N PHE A 117 22.03 11.02 -4.09
CA PHE A 117 22.42 9.61 -4.12
C PHE A 117 22.99 9.23 -2.76
N HIS A 118 22.14 8.67 -1.90
CA HIS A 118 22.48 8.10 -0.59
C HIS A 118 22.52 6.56 -0.68
N GLY A 119 23.28 6.10 -1.67
CA GLY A 119 23.44 4.73 -2.16
C GLY A 119 24.30 4.78 -3.44
N PRO A 120 25.07 3.73 -3.77
CA PRO A 120 26.06 3.80 -4.84
C PRO A 120 25.42 3.82 -6.24
N PRO A 121 25.58 4.90 -7.04
CA PRO A 121 25.22 4.85 -8.45
C PRO A 121 26.34 4.21 -9.28
N VAL A 122 25.97 3.64 -10.43
CA VAL A 122 26.91 3.03 -11.37
C VAL A 122 26.65 3.53 -12.78
N PHE A 123 27.68 4.09 -13.42
CA PHE A 123 27.64 4.65 -14.78
C PHE A 123 28.60 3.87 -15.69
N LYS A 124 28.06 3.16 -16.67
CA LYS A 124 28.83 2.39 -17.66
C LYS A 124 28.50 2.89 -19.07
N SER A 125 29.46 3.52 -19.73
CA SER A 125 29.25 4.13 -21.04
C SER A 125 30.37 3.72 -21.99
N GLY A 126 30.09 2.76 -22.87
CA GLY A 126 31.01 2.28 -23.89
C GLY A 126 30.98 3.09 -25.19
N SER A 127 31.72 2.61 -26.20
CA SER A 127 31.66 3.18 -27.56
C SER A 127 30.24 3.14 -28.12
N GLY A 128 29.81 4.24 -28.76
CA GLY A 128 28.46 4.38 -29.32
C GLY A 128 27.38 4.83 -28.33
N GLY A 129 27.75 5.20 -27.10
CA GLY A 129 26.83 5.76 -26.10
C GLY A 129 26.40 7.20 -26.39
N SER A 130 25.15 7.52 -26.05
CA SER A 130 24.59 8.88 -26.10
C SER A 130 25.19 9.79 -25.01
N LEU A 131 25.03 11.10 -25.14
CA LEU A 131 25.50 12.03 -24.12
C LEU A 131 24.63 11.98 -22.85
N TRP A 132 25.26 11.84 -21.68
CA TRP A 132 24.60 11.97 -20.38
C TRP A 132 24.93 13.31 -19.72
N THR A 133 23.95 13.92 -19.05
CA THR A 133 24.14 15.17 -18.30
C THR A 133 23.85 14.94 -16.83
N ILE A 134 24.83 15.20 -15.97
CA ILE A 134 24.75 14.92 -14.52
C ILE A 134 25.24 16.17 -13.78
N LYS A 135 24.33 17.02 -13.32
CA LYS A 135 24.68 18.28 -12.64
C LYS A 135 23.88 18.50 -11.38
N ASP A 136 24.40 19.30 -10.46
CA ASP A 136 23.67 19.72 -9.25
C ASP A 136 23.30 18.55 -8.32
N ASN A 137 23.89 17.36 -8.47
CA ASN A 137 23.60 16.20 -7.63
C ASN A 137 24.56 16.14 -6.43
N LEU A 138 24.09 15.53 -5.34
CA LEU A 138 24.92 15.21 -4.18
C LEU A 138 25.12 13.69 -4.09
N PHE A 139 26.38 13.25 -4.14
CA PHE A 139 26.80 11.86 -3.99
C PHE A 139 27.31 11.62 -2.58
N ASP A 140 26.38 11.32 -1.67
CA ASP A 140 26.66 10.79 -0.33
C ASP A 140 26.63 9.26 -0.36
N ALA A 141 27.58 8.68 -1.07
CA ALA A 141 27.59 7.25 -1.36
C ALA A 141 28.97 6.63 -1.08
N ASP A 142 28.98 5.31 -0.88
CA ASP A 142 30.23 4.59 -0.65
C ASP A 142 31.16 4.56 -1.87
N SER A 143 30.56 4.61 -3.06
CA SER A 143 31.27 4.64 -4.33
C SER A 143 30.41 5.28 -5.40
N VAL A 144 31.05 5.86 -6.42
CA VAL A 144 30.43 6.16 -7.71
C VAL A 144 31.12 5.27 -8.74
N GLY A 145 30.41 4.25 -9.21
CA GLY A 145 30.96 3.28 -10.16
C GLY A 145 31.06 3.88 -11.56
N VAL A 146 32.24 3.79 -12.19
CA VAL A 146 32.50 4.37 -13.52
C VAL A 146 33.26 3.38 -14.39
N SER A 147 32.81 3.15 -15.63
CA SER A 147 33.58 2.37 -16.62
C SER A 147 33.25 2.76 -18.08
N GLY A 148 34.18 2.49 -18.99
CA GLY A 148 34.05 2.74 -20.44
C GLY A 148 34.66 4.07 -20.90
N THR A 149 34.24 4.54 -22.09
CA THR A 149 34.71 5.77 -22.77
C THR A 149 34.14 7.06 -22.16
N TYR A 150 33.06 6.95 -21.38
CA TYR A 150 32.51 8.02 -20.53
C TYR A 150 32.06 9.31 -21.26
N ASN A 151 31.07 9.19 -22.15
CA ASN A 151 30.42 10.34 -22.82
C ASN A 151 29.44 11.09 -21.88
N VAL A 152 29.99 11.84 -20.91
CA VAL A 152 29.24 12.51 -19.84
C VAL A 152 29.62 13.98 -19.72
N VAL A 153 28.64 14.86 -19.61
CA VAL A 153 28.80 16.25 -19.15
C VAL A 153 28.36 16.32 -17.70
N ALA A 154 29.33 16.23 -16.79
CA ALA A 154 29.11 16.39 -15.36
C ALA A 154 29.80 17.64 -14.84
N ASP A 155 29.11 18.42 -14.01
CA ASP A 155 29.65 19.60 -13.34
C ASP A 155 28.73 20.05 -12.19
N TYR A 156 29.20 20.91 -11.29
CA TYR A 156 28.41 21.42 -10.15
C TYR A 156 27.80 20.31 -9.27
N ASN A 157 28.50 19.18 -9.08
CA ASN A 157 28.03 18.12 -8.18
C ASN A 157 28.80 18.15 -6.85
N GLY A 158 28.16 17.69 -5.78
CA GLY A 158 28.77 17.46 -4.48
C GLY A 158 29.20 15.99 -4.35
N TYR A 159 30.40 15.74 -3.86
CA TYR A 159 30.93 14.39 -3.64
C TYR A 159 31.43 14.24 -2.21
N ARG A 160 31.15 13.08 -1.60
CA ARG A 160 31.86 12.67 -0.39
C ARG A 160 33.37 12.61 -0.64
N SER A 161 34.14 13.09 0.33
CA SER A 161 35.60 13.05 0.28
C SER A 161 36.11 11.63 -0.02
N GLY A 162 37.06 11.54 -0.95
CA GLY A 162 37.62 10.28 -1.44
C GLY A 162 36.91 9.69 -2.67
N LEU A 163 35.74 10.20 -3.08
CA LEU A 163 35.12 9.81 -4.34
C LEU A 163 35.78 10.53 -5.53
N SER A 164 35.96 9.80 -6.62
CA SER A 164 36.34 10.40 -7.90
C SER A 164 35.15 11.14 -8.51
N SER A 165 35.37 12.37 -8.96
CA SER A 165 34.32 13.11 -9.67
C SER A 165 34.06 12.52 -11.06
N LEU A 166 32.85 12.74 -11.58
CA LEU A 166 32.48 12.35 -12.94
C LEU A 166 32.99 13.31 -14.03
N GLY A 167 33.93 14.20 -13.68
CA GLY A 167 34.33 15.35 -14.49
C GLY A 167 33.78 16.68 -13.95
N GLY A 168 34.07 17.78 -14.63
CA GLY A 168 33.65 19.14 -14.25
C GLY A 168 34.60 19.86 -13.28
N THR A 169 34.56 21.18 -13.29
CA THR A 169 35.48 22.05 -12.53
C THR A 169 34.82 22.75 -11.34
N HIS A 170 33.50 22.76 -11.24
CA HIS A 170 32.73 23.47 -10.21
C HIS A 170 32.19 22.54 -9.11
N ASN A 171 32.69 21.31 -9.04
CA ASN A 171 32.26 20.34 -8.03
C ASN A 171 32.66 20.76 -6.62
N LYS A 172 31.91 20.28 -5.63
CA LYS A 172 32.19 20.45 -4.20
C LYS A 172 32.60 19.12 -3.58
N THR A 173 33.60 19.15 -2.71
CA THR A 173 33.99 17.98 -1.90
C THR A 173 33.51 18.18 -0.47
N ILE A 174 32.77 17.21 0.06
CA ILE A 174 32.19 17.24 1.39
C ILE A 174 32.91 16.22 2.27
N THR A 175 33.57 16.70 3.31
CA THR A 175 34.35 15.88 4.25
C THR A 175 33.49 15.32 5.38
N ASN A 176 32.46 16.05 5.80
CA ASN A 176 31.53 15.63 6.83
C ASN A 176 30.10 16.00 6.44
N PHE A 177 29.20 15.02 6.33
CA PHE A 177 27.80 15.27 6.01
C PHE A 177 27.05 15.64 7.30
N ASP A 178 27.05 16.92 7.63
CA ASP A 178 26.43 17.51 8.83
C ASP A 178 24.92 17.79 8.65
N TYR A 179 24.21 16.79 8.11
CA TYR A 179 22.77 16.85 7.88
C TYR A 179 22.00 17.23 9.14
N GLN A 180 20.94 18.01 8.93
CA GLN A 180 19.99 18.42 9.94
C GLN A 180 18.62 17.80 9.67
N THR A 181 17.83 17.64 10.74
CA THR A 181 16.43 17.22 10.63
C THR A 181 15.51 18.43 10.67
N SER A 182 14.51 18.43 9.79
CA SER A 182 13.42 19.41 9.80
C SER A 182 12.10 18.70 9.44
N PHE A 183 11.07 19.48 9.07
CA PHE A 183 9.69 19.02 8.97
C PHE A 183 9.45 17.83 8.03
N LEU A 184 10.15 17.76 6.90
CA LEU A 184 9.92 16.74 5.87
C LEU A 184 11.01 15.67 5.79
N GLY A 185 11.96 15.65 6.73
CA GLY A 185 12.97 14.61 6.79
C GLY A 185 14.31 15.07 7.37
N ARG A 186 15.31 14.22 7.15
CA ARG A 186 16.65 14.32 7.76
C ARG A 186 17.74 14.87 6.85
N PHE A 187 17.43 15.20 5.61
CA PHE A 187 18.42 15.59 4.61
C PHE A 187 18.42 17.11 4.37
N TYR A 188 18.31 17.88 5.46
CA TYR A 188 18.44 19.34 5.40
C TYR A 188 19.88 19.76 5.65
N TYR A 189 20.29 20.88 5.08
CA TYR A 189 21.60 21.48 5.29
C TYR A 189 21.55 22.49 6.45
N PRO A 190 22.65 22.64 7.21
CA PRO A 190 22.80 23.79 8.09
C PRO A 190 22.88 25.08 7.26
N THR A 191 22.33 26.18 7.75
CA THR A 191 22.30 27.47 7.03
C THR A 191 23.67 28.17 6.96
N THR A 192 24.64 27.71 7.76
CA THR A 192 26.02 28.22 7.80
C THR A 192 26.97 27.07 8.09
N GLY A 193 28.24 27.20 7.72
CA GLY A 193 29.27 26.21 8.00
C GLY A 193 30.18 25.93 6.80
N THR A 194 31.00 24.90 6.93
CA THR A 194 32.07 24.56 5.97
C THR A 194 31.83 23.25 5.22
N ASN A 195 30.75 22.53 5.51
CA ASN A 195 30.43 21.26 4.84
C ASN A 195 29.17 21.39 3.97
N LEU A 196 28.01 20.86 4.36
CA LEU A 196 26.81 20.89 3.51
C LEU A 196 26.31 22.31 3.23
N ALA A 197 26.55 23.26 4.14
CA ALA A 197 26.25 24.68 3.90
C ALA A 197 26.98 25.26 2.66
N THR A 198 28.09 24.64 2.21
CA THR A 198 28.82 25.08 1.00
C THR A 198 28.15 24.67 -0.31
N LEU A 199 27.08 23.86 -0.22
CA LEU A 199 26.25 23.45 -1.35
C LEU A 199 25.12 24.45 -1.63
N ILE A 200 24.88 25.39 -0.70
CA ILE A 200 23.89 26.46 -0.86
C ILE A 200 24.36 27.44 -1.94
N ASP A 201 23.47 27.81 -2.85
CA ASP A 201 23.70 28.69 -4.00
C ASP A 201 24.88 28.25 -4.91
N ALA A 202 25.21 26.95 -4.90
CA ALA A 202 26.41 26.42 -5.53
C ALA A 202 26.15 25.66 -6.84
N GLY A 203 24.90 25.60 -7.32
CA GLY A 203 24.51 24.87 -8.54
C GLY A 203 24.74 25.62 -9.85
N SER A 204 24.34 24.98 -10.94
CA SER A 204 24.67 25.36 -12.32
C SER A 204 23.72 26.38 -12.95
N ARG A 205 22.60 26.68 -12.29
CA ARG A 205 21.50 27.53 -12.80
C ARG A 205 20.69 28.14 -11.66
N THR A 206 19.75 29.03 -11.97
CA THR A 206 18.83 29.54 -10.95
C THR A 206 17.83 28.46 -10.50
N ALA A 207 17.36 28.56 -9.25
CA ALA A 207 16.33 27.68 -8.72
C ALA A 207 15.02 27.74 -9.52
N SER A 208 14.67 28.92 -10.06
CA SER A 208 13.51 29.08 -10.95
C SER A 208 13.66 28.29 -12.25
N SER A 209 14.83 28.31 -12.90
CA SER A 209 15.12 27.51 -14.09
C SER A 209 15.21 26.01 -13.79
N ALA A 210 15.51 25.64 -12.54
CA ALA A 210 15.47 24.25 -12.07
C ALA A 210 14.05 23.76 -11.73
N GLY A 211 13.05 24.65 -11.66
CA GLY A 211 11.71 24.33 -11.15
C GLY A 211 11.67 24.13 -9.63
N LEU A 212 12.64 24.67 -8.89
CA LEU A 212 12.84 24.48 -7.45
C LEU A 212 12.61 25.76 -6.61
N SER A 213 12.05 26.81 -7.20
CA SER A 213 11.81 28.10 -6.51
C SER A 213 10.96 28.00 -5.23
N SER A 214 10.11 26.97 -5.12
CA SER A 214 9.23 26.73 -3.96
C SER A 214 9.76 25.65 -3.02
N PHE A 215 11.00 25.20 -3.23
CA PHE A 215 11.66 24.16 -2.44
C PHE A 215 12.77 24.79 -1.60
N THR A 216 13.38 23.99 -0.72
CA THR A 216 14.49 24.40 0.14
C THR A 216 15.34 23.20 0.50
N THR A 217 16.63 23.43 0.69
CA THR A 217 17.53 22.45 1.31
C THR A 217 17.73 22.71 2.79
N THR A 218 17.32 23.87 3.33
CA THR A 218 17.74 24.31 4.66
C THR A 218 16.63 24.26 5.72
N THR A 219 17.04 24.18 7.00
CA THR A 219 16.10 23.98 8.12
C THR A 219 15.21 25.19 8.42
N ASN A 220 15.55 26.37 7.92
CA ASN A 220 14.75 27.60 8.12
C ASN A 220 13.51 27.65 7.21
N GLN A 221 13.35 26.67 6.30
CA GLN A 221 12.23 26.55 5.37
C GLN A 221 12.04 27.75 4.43
N VAL A 222 13.09 28.56 4.24
CA VAL A 222 13.06 29.64 3.25
C VAL A 222 13.16 29.00 1.87
N ALA A 223 12.16 29.30 1.02
CA ALA A 223 12.17 28.82 -0.35
C ALA A 223 13.31 29.46 -1.14
N GLU A 224 13.96 28.70 -2.03
CA GLU A 224 15.07 29.15 -2.88
C GLU A 224 14.72 30.41 -3.69
N GLY A 225 13.46 30.52 -4.14
CA GLY A 225 13.01 31.64 -4.96
C GLY A 225 13.76 31.73 -6.29
N SER A 226 14.56 32.77 -6.45
CA SER A 226 15.30 33.07 -7.69
C SER A 226 16.81 33.03 -7.53
N SER A 227 17.33 32.52 -6.40
CA SER A 227 18.76 32.38 -6.18
C SER A 227 19.38 31.31 -7.10
N THR A 228 20.69 31.12 -7.01
CA THR A 228 21.33 29.97 -7.68
C THR A 228 20.82 28.71 -6.99
N VAL A 229 20.47 27.67 -7.73
CA VAL A 229 19.94 26.45 -7.12
C VAL A 229 21.01 25.80 -6.23
N ASP A 230 20.59 25.28 -5.09
CA ASP A 230 21.48 24.46 -4.26
C ASP A 230 21.86 23.14 -4.95
N ILE A 231 23.00 22.56 -4.55
CA ILE A 231 23.39 21.21 -4.98
C ILE A 231 22.67 20.17 -4.11
N GLY A 232 22.04 19.16 -4.73
CA GLY A 232 21.41 18.02 -4.06
C GLY A 232 19.89 18.13 -3.92
N TYR A 233 19.32 17.23 -3.10
CA TYR A 233 17.88 17.07 -2.93
C TYR A 233 17.25 18.21 -2.12
N HIS A 234 16.16 18.76 -2.64
CA HIS A 234 15.36 19.79 -1.99
C HIS A 234 14.01 19.24 -1.51
N SER A 235 13.66 19.57 -0.27
CA SER A 235 12.32 19.35 0.25
C SER A 235 11.40 20.52 -0.09
N PHE A 236 10.09 20.31 -0.07
CA PHE A 236 9.16 21.45 -0.16
C PHE A 236 9.42 22.41 0.99
N ALA A 237 9.49 23.71 0.69
CA ALA A 237 9.53 24.74 1.71
C ALA A 237 8.14 24.82 2.37
N VAL A 238 8.08 24.58 3.68
CA VAL A 238 6.83 24.68 4.44
C VAL A 238 6.71 26.01 5.17
N SER A 239 5.50 26.54 5.27
CA SER A 239 5.25 27.75 6.06
C SER A 239 5.31 27.43 7.56
N THR A 240 6.33 27.93 8.25
CA THR A 240 6.43 27.79 9.72
C THR A 240 5.59 28.81 10.49
N ASN A 241 5.03 29.80 9.79
CA ASN A 241 4.29 30.91 10.41
C ASN A 241 2.77 30.73 10.38
N THR A 242 2.26 29.79 9.57
CA THR A 242 0.85 29.46 9.48
C THR A 242 0.66 27.95 9.59
N THR A 243 -0.08 27.51 10.61
CA THR A 243 -0.41 26.10 10.84
C THR A 243 -1.91 25.89 10.68
N VAL A 244 -2.32 24.76 10.09
CA VAL A 244 -3.70 24.36 9.89
C VAL A 244 -3.96 23.01 10.54
N THR A 245 -5.05 22.88 11.29
CA THR A 245 -5.54 21.61 11.88
C THR A 245 -7.01 21.39 11.52
N ILE A 246 -7.52 20.17 11.70
CA ILE A 246 -8.91 19.83 11.39
C ILE A 246 -9.53 18.94 12.47
N GLN A 247 -10.77 19.22 12.86
CA GLN A 247 -11.53 18.40 13.80
C GLN A 247 -12.95 18.17 13.27
N ALA A 248 -13.56 17.02 13.59
CA ALA A 248 -14.99 16.82 13.43
C ALA A 248 -15.72 17.44 14.62
N THR A 249 -16.23 18.66 14.47
CA THR A 249 -16.95 19.39 15.53
C THR A 249 -18.42 18.96 15.65
N ALA A 250 -18.98 18.46 14.55
CA ALA A 250 -20.20 17.66 14.55
C ALA A 250 -19.88 16.30 13.90
N PRO A 251 -19.47 15.29 14.68
CA PRO A 251 -18.93 14.02 14.16
C PRO A 251 -20.01 13.07 13.61
N VAL A 252 -21.27 13.45 13.65
CA VAL A 252 -22.41 12.63 13.22
C VAL A 252 -23.31 13.44 12.28
N ALA A 253 -23.48 12.92 11.08
CA ALA A 253 -24.51 13.28 10.12
C ALA A 253 -25.56 12.16 10.09
N THR A 254 -26.83 12.48 9.87
CA THR A 254 -27.89 11.48 9.68
C THR A 254 -28.73 11.86 8.49
N GLU A 255 -29.11 10.86 7.70
CA GLU A 255 -30.01 10.99 6.55
C GLU A 255 -31.34 11.70 6.90
N LEU A 256 -31.75 11.72 8.18
CA LEU A 256 -32.86 12.52 8.69
C LEU A 256 -32.60 14.05 8.74
N GLY A 257 -31.54 14.52 8.08
CA GLY A 257 -31.28 15.93 7.84
C GLY A 257 -30.29 16.62 8.78
N GLN A 258 -29.76 15.94 9.81
CA GLN A 258 -28.66 16.49 10.59
C GLN A 258 -27.34 16.37 9.83
N GLN A 259 -26.64 17.49 9.71
CA GLN A 259 -25.36 17.58 9.02
C GLN A 259 -24.19 17.29 9.97
N GLY A 260 -23.15 16.67 9.41
CA GLY A 260 -21.84 16.57 10.06
C GLY A 260 -20.95 17.75 9.66
N LEU A 261 -19.98 18.10 10.50
CA LEU A 261 -19.09 19.24 10.27
C LEU A 261 -17.64 18.84 10.56
N PHE A 262 -16.78 19.04 9.57
CA PHE A 262 -15.36 19.26 9.82
C PHE A 262 -15.11 20.74 10.01
N THR A 263 -14.42 21.13 11.06
CA THR A 263 -13.91 22.49 11.26
C THR A 263 -12.41 22.48 11.07
N VAL A 264 -11.96 23.27 10.10
CA VAL A 264 -10.56 23.59 9.88
C VAL A 264 -10.19 24.78 10.75
N PHE A 265 -9.04 24.75 11.41
CA PHE A 265 -8.51 25.83 12.23
C PHE A 265 -7.19 26.32 11.66
N ARG A 266 -6.97 27.63 11.67
CA ARG A 266 -5.72 28.29 11.30
C ARG A 266 -5.11 28.98 12.52
N THR A 267 -3.82 28.76 12.74
CA THR A 267 -2.99 29.51 13.66
C THR A 267 -1.92 30.27 12.86
N GLY A 268 -1.74 31.56 13.11
CA GLY A 268 -0.81 32.42 12.36
C GLY A 268 -1.45 33.71 11.88
N ALA A 269 -0.81 34.39 10.93
CA ALA A 269 -1.32 35.64 10.35
C ALA A 269 -2.66 35.41 9.62
N THR A 270 -3.61 36.34 9.72
CA THR A 270 -4.96 36.26 9.12
C THR A 270 -5.25 37.42 8.17
N THR A 271 -4.18 38.13 7.78
CA THR A 271 -4.20 39.30 6.90
C THR A 271 -4.47 38.95 5.44
N VAL A 272 -4.26 37.69 5.05
CA VAL A 272 -4.53 37.15 3.72
C VAL A 272 -5.40 35.91 3.86
N SER A 273 -6.38 35.73 2.97
CA SER A 273 -7.21 34.52 2.94
C SER A 273 -6.35 33.29 2.72
N LEU A 274 -6.76 32.15 3.27
CA LEU A 274 -6.05 30.88 3.14
C LEU A 274 -6.95 29.85 2.50
N THR A 275 -6.57 29.39 1.32
CA THR A 275 -7.16 28.18 0.72
C THR A 275 -6.52 26.97 1.38
N VAL A 276 -7.34 26.13 2.01
CA VAL A 276 -6.94 24.87 2.63
C VAL A 276 -7.42 23.73 1.77
N TYR A 277 -6.52 22.81 1.43
CA TYR A 277 -6.78 21.63 0.63
C TYR A 277 -6.86 20.39 1.53
N TYR A 278 -7.75 19.46 1.18
CA TYR A 278 -7.93 18.20 1.89
C TYR A 278 -8.32 17.06 0.94
N ASN A 279 -7.86 15.86 1.24
CA ASN A 279 -8.35 14.62 0.63
C ASN A 279 -9.60 14.13 1.37
N VAL A 280 -10.49 13.45 0.65
CA VAL A 280 -11.68 12.82 1.20
C VAL A 280 -11.59 11.32 0.99
N GLY A 281 -11.79 10.56 2.06
CA GLY A 281 -11.85 9.10 2.04
C GLY A 281 -12.88 8.59 3.04
N GLY A 282 -12.73 7.35 3.47
CA GLY A 282 -13.69 6.65 4.33
C GLY A 282 -14.46 5.57 3.59
N THR A 283 -15.52 5.06 4.20
CA THR A 283 -16.38 4.00 3.62
C THR A 283 -17.61 4.55 2.92
N ALA A 284 -17.98 5.81 3.17
CA ALA A 284 -19.09 6.49 2.51
C ALA A 284 -18.73 6.88 1.06
N VAL A 285 -19.66 6.68 0.14
CA VAL A 285 -19.51 6.95 -1.29
C VAL A 285 -20.10 8.34 -1.62
N PRO A 286 -19.29 9.30 -2.13
CA PRO A 286 -19.81 10.61 -2.51
C PRO A 286 -20.83 10.52 -3.65
N GLY A 287 -21.93 11.26 -3.52
CA GLY A 287 -23.06 11.24 -4.45
C GLY A 287 -24.09 10.13 -4.19
N THR A 288 -23.77 9.17 -3.32
CA THR A 288 -24.70 8.14 -2.85
C THR A 288 -25.06 8.35 -1.39
N ASP A 289 -24.06 8.43 -0.50
CA ASP A 289 -24.28 8.52 0.95
C ASP A 289 -24.25 9.98 1.45
N TYR A 290 -23.55 10.87 0.73
CA TYR A 290 -23.44 12.29 1.07
C TYR A 290 -23.14 13.15 -0.16
N GLN A 291 -23.44 14.45 -0.08
CA GLN A 291 -23.14 15.41 -1.14
C GLN A 291 -21.62 15.54 -1.33
N PRO A 292 -21.08 15.42 -2.57
CA PRO A 292 -19.64 15.48 -2.81
C PRO A 292 -18.99 16.75 -2.25
N LEU A 293 -17.88 16.58 -1.53
CA LEU A 293 -17.07 17.70 -1.04
C LEU A 293 -16.11 18.18 -2.13
N SER A 294 -15.80 19.48 -2.13
CA SER A 294 -14.95 20.14 -3.14
C SER A 294 -13.45 19.82 -3.05
N GLY A 295 -12.99 19.21 -1.95
CA GLY A 295 -11.56 18.97 -1.68
C GLY A 295 -10.77 20.23 -1.26
N SER A 296 -11.43 21.38 -1.10
CA SER A 296 -10.82 22.60 -0.60
C SER A 296 -11.82 23.53 0.11
N THR A 297 -11.32 24.40 0.98
CA THR A 297 -12.12 25.44 1.63
C THR A 297 -11.30 26.71 1.83
N ILE A 298 -11.95 27.86 1.90
CA ILE A 298 -11.28 29.15 2.07
C ILE A 298 -11.59 29.69 3.48
N ILE A 299 -10.52 29.94 4.24
CA ILE A 299 -10.56 30.74 5.46
C ILE A 299 -10.37 32.20 5.02
N PRO A 300 -11.41 33.05 5.03
CA PRO A 300 -11.31 34.43 4.58
C PRO A 300 -10.44 35.27 5.53
N THR A 301 -10.12 36.49 5.11
CA THR A 301 -9.47 37.47 5.98
C THR A 301 -10.40 37.89 7.13
N ASN A 302 -9.81 38.47 8.18
CA ASN A 302 -10.42 39.40 9.15
C ASN A 302 -11.81 39.05 9.75
N SER A 303 -11.78 38.35 10.88
CA SER A 303 -12.23 38.86 12.20
C SER A 303 -11.79 37.82 13.24
N ALA A 304 -11.61 38.18 14.51
CA ALA A 304 -11.07 37.28 15.54
C ALA A 304 -11.87 35.96 15.73
N SER A 305 -13.06 35.83 15.13
CA SER A 305 -13.87 34.61 15.05
C SER A 305 -13.74 33.82 13.73
N GLN A 306 -12.91 34.24 12.77
CA GLN A 306 -12.78 33.68 11.42
C GLN A 306 -11.48 32.89 11.18
N ASN A 307 -10.75 32.52 12.22
CA ASN A 307 -9.61 31.61 12.10
C ASN A 307 -10.04 30.16 11.85
N ILE A 308 -11.33 29.93 11.62
CA ILE A 308 -11.91 28.61 11.41
C ILE A 308 -12.80 28.61 10.18
N LYS A 309 -12.94 27.45 9.56
CA LYS A 309 -13.88 27.25 8.46
C LYS A 309 -14.50 25.86 8.53
N ASN A 310 -15.82 25.81 8.45
CA ASN A 310 -16.55 24.55 8.38
C ASN A 310 -16.58 24.01 6.95
N ILE A 311 -16.45 22.70 6.85
CA ILE A 311 -16.74 21.86 5.69
C ILE A 311 -17.91 21.00 6.10
N THR A 312 -19.03 21.15 5.41
CA THR A 312 -20.29 20.49 5.76
C THR A 312 -20.43 19.15 5.05
N VAL A 313 -20.64 18.08 5.81
CA VAL A 313 -21.05 16.77 5.30
C VAL A 313 -22.57 16.72 5.32
N THR A 314 -23.18 16.86 4.16
CA THR A 314 -24.64 16.76 3.98
C THR A 314 -24.99 15.33 3.56
N PRO A 315 -25.63 14.54 4.42
CA PRO A 315 -26.03 13.17 4.07
C PRO A 315 -27.12 13.18 2.99
N ILE A 316 -27.21 12.10 2.22
CA ILE A 316 -28.25 11.90 1.20
C ILE A 316 -29.20 10.84 1.71
N ASP A 317 -30.42 11.26 2.05
CA ASP A 317 -31.50 10.34 2.40
C ASP A 317 -31.92 9.51 1.17
N ASN A 318 -31.99 8.21 1.36
CA ASN A 318 -32.44 7.27 0.34
C ASN A 318 -33.22 6.12 1.01
N ASN A 319 -33.63 5.11 0.24
CA ASN A 319 -34.44 3.99 0.73
C ASN A 319 -33.68 2.66 0.73
N THR A 320 -32.35 2.71 0.81
CA THR A 320 -31.46 1.56 0.75
C THR A 320 -30.72 1.44 2.06
N ILE A 321 -30.93 0.33 2.76
CA ILE A 321 -30.16 0.02 3.97
C ILE A 321 -28.69 -0.11 3.58
N THR A 322 -27.86 0.83 4.03
CA THR A 322 -26.42 0.81 3.78
C THR A 322 -25.56 0.79 5.03
N PHE A 323 -26.18 0.80 6.21
CA PHE A 323 -25.53 0.90 7.53
C PHE A 323 -24.68 2.17 7.70
N ASP A 324 -24.28 2.46 8.95
CA ASP A 324 -23.42 3.61 9.24
C ASP A 324 -22.09 3.52 8.48
N LYS A 325 -21.75 4.62 7.80
CA LYS A 325 -20.52 4.76 7.03
C LYS A 325 -19.73 5.98 7.50
N THR A 326 -18.48 6.07 7.05
CA THR A 326 -17.57 7.15 7.49
C THR A 326 -17.14 8.01 6.31
N VAL A 327 -17.12 9.32 6.53
CA VAL A 327 -16.42 10.30 5.70
C VAL A 327 -15.19 10.74 6.49
N VAL A 328 -14.03 10.75 5.85
CA VAL A 328 -12.75 11.10 6.47
C VAL A 328 -12.10 12.21 5.67
N ALA A 329 -11.80 13.35 6.30
CA ALA A 329 -11.12 14.48 5.67
C ALA A 329 -9.68 14.60 6.20
N SER A 330 -8.69 14.57 5.31
CA SER A 330 -7.25 14.69 5.62
C SER A 330 -6.67 15.95 5.01
N LEU A 331 -6.09 16.83 5.82
CA LEU A 331 -5.42 18.03 5.35
C LEU A 331 -4.20 17.71 4.47
N ILE A 332 -4.01 18.49 3.43
CA ILE A 332 -2.85 18.43 2.53
C ILE A 332 -1.89 19.55 2.89
N LEU A 333 -0.61 19.23 3.08
CA LEU A 333 0.46 20.21 3.32
C LEU A 333 0.72 21.07 2.07
N THR A 334 1.00 22.35 2.26
CA THR A 334 1.35 23.27 1.16
C THR A 334 2.51 24.19 1.54
N ASN A 335 2.97 24.99 0.58
CA ASN A 335 3.91 26.08 0.84
C ASN A 335 3.29 27.26 1.62
N SER A 336 1.95 27.35 1.66
CA SER A 336 1.23 28.46 2.28
C SER A 336 0.89 28.20 3.75
N TYR A 337 0.85 26.94 4.17
CA TYR A 337 0.60 26.54 5.55
C TYR A 337 1.20 25.16 5.87
N PHE A 338 1.61 24.99 7.12
CA PHE A 338 1.94 23.71 7.72
C PHE A 338 0.67 22.97 8.18
N VAL A 339 0.69 21.64 8.16
CA VAL A 339 -0.39 20.81 8.71
C VAL A 339 -0.01 20.36 10.12
N GLY A 340 -0.76 20.82 11.11
CA GLY A 340 -0.59 20.45 12.50
C GLY A 340 -1.35 19.18 12.88
N SER A 341 -1.39 18.87 14.18
CA SER A 341 -2.17 17.76 14.73
C SER A 341 -3.41 18.29 15.46
N PRO A 342 -4.60 17.70 15.25
CA PRO A 342 -4.91 16.63 14.30
C PRO A 342 -4.92 17.09 12.83
N ALA A 343 -4.39 16.22 11.96
CA ALA A 343 -4.29 16.44 10.50
C ALA A 343 -5.47 15.81 9.72
N GLN A 344 -6.30 15.02 10.39
CA GLN A 344 -7.43 14.29 9.81
C GLN A 344 -8.57 14.25 10.82
N ALA A 345 -9.80 14.23 10.31
CA ALA A 345 -11.02 14.09 11.10
C ALA A 345 -12.01 13.14 10.41
N THR A 346 -12.90 12.53 11.20
CA THR A 346 -13.91 11.58 10.72
C THR A 346 -15.32 12.02 11.14
N VAL A 347 -16.26 11.97 10.19
CA VAL A 347 -17.70 12.11 10.40
C VAL A 347 -18.37 10.79 10.06
N THR A 348 -19.28 10.32 10.91
CA THR A 348 -20.14 9.16 10.64
C THR A 348 -21.41 9.64 9.96
N VAL A 349 -21.78 9.02 8.85
CA VAL A 349 -23.07 9.17 8.18
C VAL A 349 -23.95 8.02 8.64
N GLN A 350 -25.01 8.33 9.38
CA GLN A 350 -25.94 7.35 9.92
C GLN A 350 -27.08 7.08 8.96
N ASP A 351 -27.24 5.79 8.67
CA ASP A 351 -28.34 5.23 7.89
C ASP A 351 -29.64 5.43 8.67
N SER A 352 -30.64 6.03 8.04
CA SER A 352 -31.94 6.24 8.66
C SER A 352 -33.00 5.22 8.23
N ASP A 353 -32.65 4.41 7.23
CA ASP A 353 -33.52 3.39 6.69
C ASP A 353 -33.86 2.36 7.76
N PRO A 354 -35.16 2.13 8.03
CA PRO A 354 -35.54 1.08 8.95
C PRO A 354 -35.03 -0.24 8.38
N LEU A 355 -34.32 -1.00 9.20
CA LEU A 355 -34.13 -2.42 8.94
C LEU A 355 -35.51 -3.05 8.83
N SER A 356 -36.06 -3.13 7.62
CA SER A 356 -37.39 -3.66 7.40
C SER A 356 -37.31 -5.13 7.82
N THR A 357 -37.87 -5.41 9.00
CA THR A 357 -38.18 -6.71 9.61
C THR A 357 -37.33 -7.87 9.09
N ASN A 358 -36.41 -8.42 9.90
CA ASN A 358 -35.76 -9.73 9.73
C ASN A 358 -36.24 -10.46 8.47
N VAL A 359 -35.64 -10.15 7.31
CA VAL A 359 -36.08 -10.77 6.07
C VAL A 359 -35.73 -12.25 6.22
N VAL A 360 -36.75 -13.10 6.34
CA VAL A 360 -36.53 -14.54 6.39
C VAL A 360 -35.99 -14.95 5.02
N VAL A 361 -34.65 -15.04 4.92
CA VAL A 361 -33.95 -15.39 3.68
C VAL A 361 -34.20 -16.86 3.33
N ALA A 362 -34.35 -17.74 4.34
CA ALA A 362 -34.76 -19.12 4.13
C ALA A 362 -35.33 -19.73 5.41
N ASN A 363 -36.34 -20.58 5.25
CA ASN A 363 -36.80 -21.46 6.32
C ASN A 363 -36.00 -22.76 6.27
N LEU A 364 -35.16 -22.98 7.28
CA LEU A 364 -34.33 -24.18 7.39
C LEU A 364 -34.85 -25.07 8.52
N ASN A 365 -34.96 -26.36 8.24
CA ASN A 365 -35.32 -27.34 9.26
C ASN A 365 -34.11 -27.54 10.18
N THR A 366 -34.26 -27.20 11.47
CA THR A 366 -33.32 -27.50 12.56
C THR A 366 -31.85 -27.22 12.18
N ALA A 367 -31.56 -25.99 11.72
CA ALA A 367 -30.21 -25.58 11.35
C ALA A 367 -29.28 -25.47 12.56
N VAL A 368 -28.02 -25.89 12.40
CA VAL A 368 -27.09 -26.09 13.53
C VAL A 368 -25.71 -25.43 13.34
N GLY A 369 -25.21 -25.40 12.12
CA GLY A 369 -23.89 -24.90 11.77
C GLY A 369 -23.97 -24.21 10.41
N ILE A 370 -23.17 -23.17 10.25
CA ILE A 370 -23.16 -22.33 9.06
C ILE A 370 -21.75 -21.86 8.76
N ASP A 371 -21.39 -21.83 7.48
CA ASP A 371 -20.19 -21.18 7.02
C ASP A 371 -20.34 -20.70 5.57
N TYR A 372 -19.57 -19.68 5.17
CA TYR A 372 -19.61 -19.11 3.83
C TYR A 372 -18.64 -19.81 2.88
N GLN A 373 -19.09 -20.11 1.67
CA GLN A 373 -18.28 -20.73 0.62
C GLN A 373 -18.09 -19.75 -0.56
N THR A 374 -16.85 -19.32 -0.75
CA THR A 374 -16.47 -18.32 -1.75
C THR A 374 -16.77 -18.76 -3.19
N ASN A 375 -16.45 -20.01 -3.57
CA ASN A 375 -16.62 -20.50 -4.94
C ASN A 375 -18.08 -20.54 -5.41
N ASN A 376 -19.01 -20.76 -4.47
CA ASN A 376 -20.44 -20.82 -4.76
C ASN A 376 -21.15 -19.49 -4.43
N ASN A 377 -20.44 -18.50 -3.88
CA ASN A 377 -20.99 -17.28 -3.32
C ASN A 377 -22.23 -17.55 -2.44
N ALA A 378 -22.12 -18.51 -1.53
CA ALA A 378 -23.27 -19.05 -0.81
C ALA A 378 -22.93 -19.43 0.62
N LEU A 379 -23.93 -19.38 1.51
CA LEU A 379 -23.83 -19.99 2.84
C LEU A 379 -24.15 -21.48 2.73
N ILE A 380 -23.30 -22.32 3.34
CA ILE A 380 -23.56 -23.74 3.52
C ILE A 380 -24.00 -23.95 4.96
N VAL A 381 -25.15 -24.58 5.13
CA VAL A 381 -25.80 -24.74 6.43
C VAL A 381 -26.05 -26.22 6.69
N SER A 382 -25.68 -26.71 7.87
CA SER A 382 -26.10 -28.03 8.33
C SER A 382 -27.55 -27.98 8.78
N VAL A 383 -28.38 -28.87 8.27
CA VAL A 383 -29.84 -28.90 8.50
C VAL A 383 -30.31 -30.29 8.91
N ASN A 384 -31.57 -30.38 9.35
CA ASN A 384 -32.25 -31.62 9.70
C ASN A 384 -31.64 -32.37 10.91
N HIS A 385 -31.12 -31.64 11.91
CA HIS A 385 -30.71 -32.26 13.17
C HIS A 385 -31.94 -32.88 13.90
N PRO A 386 -31.82 -34.08 14.49
CA PRO A 386 -30.59 -34.83 14.72
C PRO A 386 -30.26 -35.91 13.68
N THR A 387 -31.09 -36.16 12.68
CA THR A 387 -30.91 -37.33 11.79
C THR A 387 -30.06 -37.02 10.57
N GLY A 388 -30.15 -35.80 10.05
CA GLY A 388 -29.61 -35.43 8.75
C GLY A 388 -30.49 -35.86 7.57
N GLU A 389 -31.74 -36.24 7.81
CA GLU A 389 -32.70 -36.64 6.77
C GLU A 389 -33.62 -35.47 6.37
N PRO A 390 -33.88 -35.20 5.08
CA PRO A 390 -33.47 -35.97 3.90
C PRO A 390 -32.07 -35.57 3.35
N ASN A 391 -31.44 -34.55 3.91
CA ASN A 391 -30.09 -34.11 3.56
C ASN A 391 -29.43 -33.41 4.74
N ASN A 392 -28.10 -33.54 4.87
CA ASN A 392 -27.37 -32.93 5.97
C ASN A 392 -27.00 -31.47 5.73
N PHE A 393 -26.86 -31.06 4.47
CA PHE A 393 -26.35 -29.74 4.12
C PHE A 393 -27.18 -29.07 3.03
N THR A 394 -27.48 -27.80 3.25
CA THR A 394 -28.24 -26.94 2.35
C THR A 394 -27.39 -25.74 1.95
N LYS A 395 -27.44 -25.37 0.67
CA LYS A 395 -26.82 -24.18 0.11
C LYS A 395 -27.85 -23.05 0.04
N LEU A 396 -27.46 -21.88 0.53
CA LEU A 396 -28.18 -20.61 0.40
C LEU A 396 -27.37 -19.66 -0.48
N ALA A 397 -27.71 -19.63 -1.77
CA ALA A 397 -27.18 -18.67 -2.75
C ALA A 397 -28.21 -17.60 -3.14
N SER A 398 -29.46 -17.77 -2.70
CA SER A 398 -30.63 -16.95 -2.98
C SER A 398 -31.60 -17.04 -1.79
N ASN A 399 -32.79 -16.45 -1.89
CA ASN A 399 -33.82 -16.43 -0.84
C ASN A 399 -34.54 -17.78 -0.64
N PHE A 400 -33.86 -18.91 -0.86
CA PHE A 400 -34.33 -20.26 -0.53
C PHE A 400 -33.16 -21.25 -0.42
N GLY A 401 -33.36 -22.32 0.35
CA GLY A 401 -32.39 -23.40 0.52
C GLY A 401 -32.54 -24.51 -0.52
N THR A 402 -31.42 -24.99 -1.05
CA THR A 402 -31.35 -26.19 -1.90
C THR A 402 -30.36 -27.19 -1.31
N ALA A 403 -30.62 -28.49 -1.44
CA ALA A 403 -29.67 -29.50 -0.98
C ALA A 403 -28.31 -29.29 -1.67
N TRP A 404 -27.25 -29.16 -0.86
CA TRP A 404 -25.92 -28.85 -1.39
C TRP A 404 -25.14 -30.10 -1.80
N SER A 405 -25.38 -31.21 -1.11
CA SER A 405 -24.72 -32.50 -1.36
C SER A 405 -25.75 -33.63 -1.24
N THR A 406 -25.38 -34.82 -1.71
CA THR A 406 -26.20 -36.04 -1.57
C THR A 406 -26.14 -36.66 -0.18
N LEU A 407 -25.30 -36.14 0.72
CA LEU A 407 -25.12 -36.68 2.06
C LEU A 407 -26.38 -36.46 2.92
N HIS A 408 -26.83 -37.53 3.54
CA HIS A 408 -27.95 -37.59 4.46
C HIS A 408 -27.69 -38.64 5.55
N GLY A 409 -28.50 -38.65 6.61
CA GLY A 409 -28.40 -39.64 7.67
C GLY A 409 -27.17 -39.51 8.57
N VAL A 410 -26.38 -38.43 8.41
CA VAL A 410 -25.19 -38.15 9.20
C VAL A 410 -25.54 -37.16 10.31
N GLY A 411 -26.23 -37.64 11.33
CA GLY A 411 -26.50 -36.86 12.53
C GLY A 411 -26.52 -37.76 13.75
N HIS A 412 -26.65 -37.14 14.93
CA HIS A 412 -26.75 -37.89 16.18
C HIS A 412 -27.61 -37.10 17.19
N PRO A 413 -28.50 -37.75 17.96
CA PRO A 413 -29.38 -37.07 18.93
C PRO A 413 -28.65 -36.21 19.96
N ASN A 414 -27.41 -36.59 20.28
CA ASN A 414 -26.63 -35.98 21.34
C ASN A 414 -25.54 -35.02 20.84
N THR A 415 -25.39 -34.81 19.52
CA THR A 415 -24.36 -33.89 19.00
C THR A 415 -24.78 -33.21 17.70
N GLU A 416 -24.34 -31.98 17.58
CA GLU A 416 -24.50 -31.11 16.43
C GLU A 416 -23.55 -31.49 15.29
N VAL A 417 -23.98 -31.28 14.03
CA VAL A 417 -23.14 -31.45 12.83
C VAL A 417 -22.51 -30.09 12.50
N LYS A 418 -21.39 -29.77 13.14
CA LYS A 418 -20.63 -28.55 12.84
C LYS A 418 -19.88 -28.68 11.52
N LEU A 419 -19.60 -27.56 10.87
CA LEU A 419 -18.91 -27.52 9.58
C LEU A 419 -17.92 -26.35 9.50
N ALA A 420 -16.92 -26.47 8.63
CA ALA A 420 -16.00 -25.41 8.27
C ALA A 420 -15.63 -25.52 6.79
N VAL A 421 -15.54 -24.38 6.11
CA VAL A 421 -15.23 -24.27 4.69
C VAL A 421 -13.91 -23.54 4.49
N VAL A 422 -13.04 -24.12 3.66
CA VAL A 422 -11.73 -23.53 3.32
C VAL A 422 -11.93 -22.27 2.46
N LYS A 423 -11.36 -21.13 2.89
CA LYS A 423 -11.52 -19.85 2.18
C LYS A 423 -10.48 -19.59 1.10
N VAL A 424 -9.28 -20.13 1.26
CA VAL A 424 -8.14 -19.93 0.37
C VAL A 424 -7.37 -21.24 0.24
N THR A 425 -6.92 -21.57 -0.97
CA THR A 425 -6.09 -22.75 -1.21
C THR A 425 -4.71 -22.54 -0.59
N THR A 426 -4.35 -23.35 0.40
CA THR A 426 -3.02 -23.30 1.04
C THR A 426 -2.70 -24.62 1.73
N ASN A 427 -1.43 -25.01 1.78
CA ASN A 427 -0.95 -26.18 2.56
C ASN A 427 -1.79 -27.47 2.37
N GLY A 428 -2.27 -27.73 1.15
CA GLY A 428 -3.08 -28.91 0.81
C GLY A 428 -4.58 -28.79 1.14
N TRP A 429 -5.03 -27.68 1.70
CA TRP A 429 -6.43 -27.29 1.78
C TRP A 429 -6.84 -26.66 0.45
N ASN A 430 -7.89 -27.18 -0.21
CA ASN A 430 -8.41 -26.58 -1.43
C ASN A 430 -9.57 -25.64 -1.11
N GLN A 431 -9.56 -24.44 -1.68
CA GLN A 431 -10.64 -23.47 -1.53
C GLN A 431 -12.00 -24.10 -1.85
N GLY A 432 -12.96 -23.87 -0.96
CA GLY A 432 -14.33 -24.35 -1.07
C GLY A 432 -14.55 -25.75 -0.52
N ASP A 433 -13.53 -26.57 -0.27
CA ASP A 433 -13.73 -27.86 0.41
C ASP A 433 -14.37 -27.63 1.78
N MET A 434 -15.37 -28.44 2.12
CA MET A 434 -16.06 -28.39 3.40
C MET A 434 -15.68 -29.59 4.25
N TYR A 435 -15.43 -29.35 5.53
CA TYR A 435 -15.18 -30.36 6.54
C TYR A 435 -16.28 -30.32 7.58
N PHE A 436 -16.72 -31.47 8.08
CA PHE A 436 -17.85 -31.54 8.99
C PHE A 436 -17.65 -32.58 10.10
N ALA A 437 -18.28 -32.34 11.23
CA ALA A 437 -18.30 -33.24 12.37
C ALA A 437 -19.26 -34.42 12.14
N ARG A 438 -18.81 -35.63 12.44
CA ARG A 438 -19.65 -36.83 12.51
C ARG A 438 -19.24 -37.68 13.70
N ALA A 439 -19.97 -37.58 14.80
CA ALA A 439 -19.62 -38.30 16.03
C ALA A 439 -18.12 -38.05 16.38
N GLN A 440 -17.31 -39.09 16.57
CA GLN A 440 -15.86 -38.99 16.84
C GLN A 440 -14.98 -38.88 15.57
N VAL A 441 -15.57 -38.77 14.38
CA VAL A 441 -14.88 -38.78 13.09
C VAL A 441 -15.17 -37.48 12.34
N GLY A 442 -14.20 -36.99 11.57
CA GLY A 442 -14.36 -35.86 10.66
C GLY A 442 -14.65 -36.31 9.24
N GLY A 443 -15.64 -35.71 8.60
CA GLY A 443 -15.94 -35.90 7.19
C GLY A 443 -15.45 -34.74 6.32
N LYS A 444 -15.40 -34.97 5.00
CA LYS A 444 -15.05 -33.98 3.97
C LYS A 444 -16.04 -34.06 2.81
N ILE A 445 -16.42 -32.93 2.25
CA ILE A 445 -17.12 -32.81 0.96
C ILE A 445 -16.28 -31.89 0.06
N THR A 446 -16.09 -32.26 -1.20
CA THR A 446 -15.39 -31.40 -2.17
C THR A 446 -16.17 -30.13 -2.47
N ALA A 447 -15.48 -29.07 -2.92
CA ALA A 447 -16.08 -27.75 -3.13
C ALA A 447 -17.35 -27.73 -4.02
N ASP A 448 -17.45 -28.65 -4.97
CA ASP A 448 -18.58 -28.83 -5.88
C ASP A 448 -19.77 -29.61 -5.27
N GLY A 449 -19.63 -30.12 -4.04
CA GLY A 449 -20.65 -30.91 -3.36
C GLY A 449 -20.77 -32.36 -3.83
N SER A 450 -19.91 -32.82 -4.76
CA SER A 450 -20.09 -34.10 -5.45
C SER A 450 -19.44 -35.29 -4.74
N ASN A 451 -18.23 -35.13 -4.20
CA ASN A 451 -17.50 -36.21 -3.54
C ASN A 451 -17.59 -36.07 -2.02
N VAL A 452 -18.12 -37.12 -1.39
CA VAL A 452 -18.34 -37.17 0.06
C VAL A 452 -17.47 -38.25 0.69
N TYR A 453 -16.67 -37.84 1.68
CA TYR A 453 -15.81 -38.71 2.48
C TYR A 453 -16.28 -38.65 3.94
N THR A 454 -17.04 -39.63 4.39
CA THR A 454 -17.61 -39.64 5.76
C THR A 454 -16.60 -40.00 6.86
N ASN A 455 -15.45 -40.57 6.47
CA ASN A 455 -14.35 -40.96 7.37
C ASN A 455 -13.04 -40.31 6.92
N TRP A 456 -13.04 -39.01 6.69
CA TRP A 456 -11.84 -38.30 6.22
C TRP A 456 -10.75 -38.27 7.29
N ALA A 457 -11.07 -37.92 8.54
CA ALA A 457 -10.09 -37.85 9.62
C ALA A 457 -10.57 -38.51 10.92
N THR A 458 -9.63 -39.10 11.66
CA THR A 458 -9.86 -39.61 13.02
C THR A 458 -8.87 -38.94 13.97
N LEU A 459 -9.38 -38.46 15.11
CA LEU A 459 -8.56 -37.89 16.16
C LEU A 459 -8.08 -39.02 17.09
N ALA A 460 -6.80 -39.36 16.99
CA ALA A 460 -6.25 -40.50 17.71
C ALA A 460 -6.36 -40.31 19.24
N GLY A 461 -7.02 -41.26 19.91
CA GLY A 461 -7.21 -41.22 21.37
C GLY A 461 -8.33 -40.27 21.85
N GLU A 462 -9.04 -39.61 20.93
CA GLU A 462 -10.24 -38.84 21.27
C GLU A 462 -11.47 -39.74 21.32
N THR A 463 -12.19 -39.67 22.44
CA THR A 463 -13.43 -40.45 22.63
C THR A 463 -14.68 -39.57 22.59
N ASN A 464 -14.52 -38.25 22.71
CA ASN A 464 -15.61 -37.28 22.64
C ASN A 464 -16.01 -36.99 21.20
N PHE A 465 -17.25 -36.51 21.04
CA PHE A 465 -17.74 -36.07 19.74
C PHE A 465 -17.03 -34.77 19.31
N LEU A 466 -16.94 -34.56 17.99
CA LEU A 466 -16.49 -33.30 17.38
C LEU A 466 -17.59 -32.22 17.45
N GLY A 467 -18.27 -32.10 18.60
CA GLY A 467 -19.45 -31.26 18.78
C GLY A 467 -19.15 -29.80 19.17
N GLY A 468 -17.90 -29.46 19.50
CA GLY A 468 -17.53 -28.13 19.99
C GLY A 468 -17.48 -27.07 18.88
N SER A 469 -16.68 -27.31 17.84
CA SER A 469 -16.61 -26.50 16.60
C SER A 469 -15.52 -27.01 15.66
N LEU A 470 -15.59 -26.57 14.40
CA LEU A 470 -14.50 -26.68 13.43
C LEU A 470 -14.19 -25.27 12.92
N TYR A 471 -12.91 -24.94 12.73
CA TYR A 471 -12.47 -23.67 12.17
C TYR A 471 -11.23 -23.86 11.29
N ILE A 472 -11.22 -23.26 10.10
CA ILE A 472 -10.02 -23.17 9.27
C ILE A 472 -9.29 -21.88 9.64
N ASP A 473 -8.03 -21.97 10.04
CA ASP A 473 -7.21 -20.80 10.34
C ASP A 473 -7.02 -19.92 9.09
N GLN A 474 -7.59 -18.73 9.14
CA GLN A 474 -7.46 -17.72 8.07
C GLN A 474 -6.35 -16.71 8.33
N THR A 475 -5.82 -16.68 9.55
CA THR A 475 -4.78 -15.73 9.96
C THR A 475 -3.39 -16.21 9.59
N GLY A 476 -3.23 -17.52 9.41
CA GLY A 476 -1.93 -18.18 9.18
C GLY A 476 -1.13 -18.43 10.46
N VAL A 477 -1.61 -17.99 11.63
CA VAL A 477 -0.94 -18.18 12.93
C VAL A 477 -0.77 -19.67 13.27
N PHE A 478 -1.73 -20.51 12.86
CA PHE A 478 -1.68 -21.96 13.01
C PHE A 478 -1.33 -22.65 11.68
N GLY A 479 -0.62 -21.95 10.79
CA GLY A 479 -0.17 -22.49 9.50
C GLY A 479 -1.31 -22.79 8.52
N GLY A 480 -2.49 -22.21 8.73
CA GLY A 480 -3.68 -22.51 7.93
C GLY A 480 -4.30 -23.89 8.21
N ASP A 481 -3.91 -24.54 9.31
CA ASP A 481 -4.50 -25.82 9.72
C ASP A 481 -5.90 -25.64 10.30
N MET A 482 -6.64 -26.75 10.35
CA MET A 482 -7.95 -26.76 10.98
C MET A 482 -7.81 -26.90 12.49
N ILE A 483 -8.56 -26.08 13.22
CA ILE A 483 -8.76 -26.20 14.66
C ILE A 483 -10.08 -26.92 14.89
N VAL A 484 -10.05 -28.00 15.69
CA VAL A 484 -11.22 -28.80 16.02
C VAL A 484 -11.39 -28.81 17.53
N VAL A 485 -12.60 -28.49 18.00
CA VAL A 485 -12.95 -28.58 19.41
C VAL A 485 -13.87 -29.78 19.60
N THR A 486 -13.41 -30.73 20.41
CA THR A 486 -14.21 -31.88 20.84
C THR A 486 -14.85 -31.57 22.19
N GLY A 487 -16.02 -32.15 22.44
CA GLY A 487 -16.81 -31.82 23.64
C GLY A 487 -18.04 -32.70 23.80
N GLY A 488 -18.47 -32.88 25.05
CA GLY A 488 -19.65 -33.66 25.42
C GLY A 488 -20.97 -33.07 24.96
N SER A 489 -21.96 -33.97 24.80
CA SER A 489 -23.37 -33.63 24.52
C SER A 489 -23.91 -32.58 25.51
N PRO A 490 -24.86 -31.71 25.11
CA PRO A 490 -25.57 -30.81 26.04
C PRO A 490 -26.26 -31.51 27.23
N SER A 491 -26.30 -32.86 27.26
CA SER A 491 -26.86 -33.68 28.33
C SER A 491 -25.82 -34.36 29.25
N SER A 492 -24.53 -34.19 28.99
CA SER A 492 -23.44 -34.83 29.76
C SER A 492 -22.99 -33.95 30.92
N THR A 493 -23.01 -34.48 32.15
CA THR A 493 -22.38 -33.85 33.34
C THR A 493 -20.87 -34.08 33.41
N ILE A 494 -20.29 -34.77 32.42
CA ILE A 494 -18.84 -34.93 32.27
C ILE A 494 -18.36 -33.84 31.32
N ASP A 495 -17.79 -32.77 31.89
CA ASP A 495 -16.94 -31.82 31.18
C ASP A 495 -15.71 -32.58 30.65
N GLY A 496 -15.59 -32.65 29.33
CA GLY A 496 -14.54 -33.40 28.67
C GLY A 496 -14.47 -33.06 27.19
N GLY A 497 -13.25 -32.76 26.73
CA GLY A 497 -12.98 -32.32 25.37
C GLY A 497 -11.51 -31.89 25.22
N ALA A 498 -11.15 -31.53 24.00
CA ALA A 498 -9.82 -31.03 23.66
C ALA A 498 -9.89 -30.12 22.45
N VAL A 499 -8.90 -29.25 22.35
CA VAL A 499 -8.64 -28.49 21.13
C VAL A 499 -7.54 -29.21 20.38
N TRP A 500 -7.82 -29.50 19.11
CA TRP A 500 -6.95 -30.25 18.22
C TRP A 500 -6.53 -29.38 17.05
N ARG A 501 -5.27 -29.53 16.65
CA ARG A 501 -4.79 -29.06 15.37
C ARG A 501 -4.79 -30.22 14.37
N VAL A 502 -5.51 -30.06 13.26
CA VAL A 502 -5.66 -31.07 12.21
C VAL A 502 -5.09 -30.54 10.91
N THR A 503 -4.22 -31.33 10.30
CA THR A 503 -3.58 -31.01 9.00
C THR A 503 -4.42 -31.50 7.83
N SER A 504 -4.19 -30.96 6.63
CA SER A 504 -4.90 -31.35 5.39
C SER A 504 -4.73 -32.83 5.03
N SER A 505 -3.67 -33.49 5.51
CA SER A 505 -3.43 -34.92 5.35
C SER A 505 -4.25 -35.80 6.31
N ALA A 506 -5.31 -35.26 6.92
CA ALA A 506 -6.23 -35.96 7.82
C ALA A 506 -5.59 -36.55 9.09
N ARG A 507 -4.49 -35.96 9.56
CA ARG A 507 -3.83 -36.38 10.82
C ARG A 507 -3.91 -35.25 11.84
N GLY A 508 -4.49 -35.55 13.01
CA GLY A 508 -4.39 -34.69 14.19
C GLY A 508 -2.95 -34.70 14.70
N ARG A 509 -2.35 -33.51 14.90
CA ARG A 509 -1.02 -33.37 15.48
C ARG A 509 -1.14 -32.59 16.78
N GLY A 510 -1.34 -33.32 17.87
CA GLY A 510 -1.26 -32.79 19.23
C GLY A 510 -2.59 -32.27 19.79
N ARG A 511 -2.77 -32.57 21.07
CA ARG A 511 -3.76 -31.98 21.97
C ARG A 511 -3.13 -30.68 22.50
N PHE A 512 -3.78 -29.54 22.35
CA PHE A 512 -3.35 -28.30 23.02
C PHE A 512 -3.51 -28.41 24.53
#